data_AF-A0A8T4MJY9-F1
#
_entry.id   AF-A0A8T4MJY9-F1
#
_cell.length_a   1.000
_cell.length_b   1.000
_cell.length_c   1.000
_cell.angle_alpha   90.00
_cell.angle_beta   90.00
_cell.angle_gamma   90.00
#
_symmetry.space_group_name_H-M   'P 1'
#
loop_
_entity.id
_entity.type
_entity.pdbx_description
1 polymer ?
#
loop_
_entity_poly.entity_id
_entity_poly.type
_entity_poly.pdbx_seq_one_letter_code
_entity_poly.pdbx_strand_id
1 'polypeptide(L)' 'MKKKASELTKGDKINLANKSFVIKEFELSEIGKHGKRKCRIEAESEQGEKITIIRPEDYPVETL' A
#
# COMPACT_ATOMS: atom_id res chain seq x y z
N MET A 1 10.64 -7.16 5.26
CA MET A 1 10.39 -6.47 6.56
C MET A 1 8.93 -6.05 6.63
N LYS A 2 8.35 -5.75 7.81
CA LYS A 2 6.98 -5.21 7.89
C LYS A 2 7.03 -3.70 8.09
N LYS A 3 6.36 -2.94 7.22
CA LYS A 3 6.12 -1.49 7.35
C LYS A 3 4.64 -1.23 7.60
N LYS A 4 4.29 -0.08 8.15
CA LYS A 4 2.90 0.39 8.15
C LYS A 4 2.49 0.85 6.75
N ALA A 5 1.21 0.77 6.42
CA ALA A 5 0.69 1.26 5.15
C ALA A 5 1.04 2.74 4.92
N SER A 6 1.07 3.56 5.97
CA SER A 6 1.46 4.98 5.90
C SER A 6 2.93 5.25 5.63
N GLU A 7 3.80 4.26 5.80
CA GLU A 7 5.25 4.37 5.61
C GLU A 7 5.68 3.96 4.19
N LEU A 8 4.71 3.57 3.36
CA LEU A 8 4.95 3.17 1.98
C LEU A 8 5.01 4.39 1.06
N THR A 9 5.86 4.28 0.05
CA THR A 9 6.07 5.32 -0.95
C THR A 9 6.08 4.74 -2.35
N LYS A 10 5.86 5.59 -3.35
CA LYS A 10 5.97 5.20 -4.77
C LYS A 10 7.36 4.62 -5.03
N GLY A 11 7.41 3.46 -5.68
CA GLY A 11 8.65 2.72 -5.94
C GLY A 11 8.97 1.62 -4.92
N ASP A 12 8.36 1.62 -3.73
CA ASP A 12 8.53 0.52 -2.78
C ASP A 12 8.00 -0.79 -3.39
N LYS A 13 8.68 -1.90 -3.05
CA LYS A 13 8.25 -3.26 -3.38
C LYS A 13 7.49 -3.87 -2.21
N ILE A 14 6.28 -4.36 -2.48
CA ILE A 14 5.43 -5.03 -1.49
C ILE A 14 5.15 -6.47 -1.93
N ASN A 15 5.00 -7.36 -0.94
CA ASN A 15 4.53 -8.72 -1.16
C ASN A 15 3.05 -8.80 -0.76
N LEU A 16 2.18 -9.18 -1.70
CA LEU A 16 0.76 -9.38 -1.47
C LEU A 16 0.34 -10.71 -2.09
N ALA A 17 -0.23 -11.61 -1.27
CA ALA A 17 -0.67 -12.93 -1.72
C ALA A 17 0.42 -13.74 -2.46
N ASN A 18 1.65 -13.72 -1.93
CA ASN A 18 2.84 -14.36 -2.51
C ASN A 18 3.25 -13.83 -3.89
N LYS A 19 2.81 -12.63 -4.25
CA LYS A 19 3.18 -11.92 -5.47
C LYS A 19 3.84 -10.59 -5.13
N SER A 20 4.88 -10.26 -5.88
CA SER A 20 5.62 -9.00 -5.75
C SER A 20 4.97 -7.91 -6.60
N PHE A 21 4.73 -6.76 -5.99
CA PHE A 21 4.22 -5.57 -6.67
C PHE A 21 5.08 -4.34 -6.36
N VAL A 22 5.23 -3.45 -7.35
CA VAL A 22 5.87 -2.14 -7.20
C VAL A 22 4.78 -1.09 -7.06
N ILE A 23 4.84 -0.27 -6.01
CA ILE A 23 3.88 0.82 -5.82
C ILE A 23 4.05 1.87 -6.92
N LYS A 24 2.97 2.14 -7.65
CA LYS A 24 2.89 3.14 -8.72
C LYS A 24 2.27 4.43 -8.25
N GLU A 25 1.24 4.37 -7.41
CA GLU A 25 0.59 5.54 -6.82
C GLU A 25 0.29 5.28 -5.34
N PHE A 26 0.40 6.33 -4.54
CA PHE A 26 0.12 6.30 -3.11
C PHE A 26 -0.67 7.56 -2.74
N GLU A 27 -1.80 7.37 -2.07
CA GLU A 27 -2.64 8.45 -1.57
C GLU A 27 -3.04 8.17 -0.12
N LEU A 28 -2.98 9.21 0.71
CA LEU A 28 -3.41 9.17 2.10
C LEU A 28 -4.68 10.01 2.25
N SER A 29 -5.75 9.39 2.74
CA SER A 29 -7.02 10.09 2.95
C SER A 29 -6.91 11.10 4.09
N GLU A 30 -7.73 12.16 4.01
CA GLU A 30 -7.98 13.03 5.15
C GLU A 30 -8.65 12.27 6.31
N ILE A 31 -8.48 12.79 7.53
CA ILE A 31 -9.08 12.21 8.74
C ILE A 31 -10.56 12.60 8.77
N GLY A 32 -11.46 11.63 8.64
CA GLY A 32 -12.89 11.82 8.87
C GLY A 32 -13.28 11.79 10.36
N LYS A 33 -14.57 11.92 10.66
CA LYS A 33 -15.14 11.91 12.03
C LYS A 33 -14.71 10.73 12.92
N HIS A 34 -14.31 9.60 12.32
CA HIS A 34 -13.93 8.36 13.02
C HIS A 34 -12.41 8.14 13.12
N GLY A 35 -11.59 9.18 12.90
CA GLY A 35 -10.24 9.30 13.48
C GLY A 35 -9.10 8.51 12.83
N LYS A 36 -9.36 7.64 11.84
CA LYS A 36 -8.29 6.83 11.22
C LYS A 36 -8.15 7.09 9.72
N ARG A 37 -6.95 7.45 9.29
CA ARG A 37 -6.65 7.65 7.86
C ARG A 37 -6.59 6.32 7.14
N LYS A 38 -6.89 6.36 5.84
CA LYS A 38 -6.75 5.22 4.94
C LYS A 38 -5.67 5.53 3.91
N CYS A 39 -4.84 4.53 3.63
CA CYS A 39 -3.89 4.56 2.53
C CYS A 39 -4.52 3.84 1.34
N ARG A 40 -4.61 4.52 0.20
CA ARG A 40 -4.88 3.93 -1.11
C ARG A 40 -3.54 3.72 -1.80
N ILE A 41 -3.27 2.48 -2.18
CA ILE A 41 -2.00 2.08 -2.79
C ILE A 41 -2.33 1.37 -4.08
N GLU A 42 -1.83 1.90 -5.18
CA GLU A 42 -1.92 1.27 -6.49
C GLU A 42 -0.55 0.70 -6.83
N ALA A 43 -0.49 -0.60 -7.13
CA ALA A 43 0.74 -1.31 -7.38
C ALA A 43 0.62 -2.23 -8.59
N GLU A 44 1.76 -2.53 -9.21
CA GLU A 44 1.83 -3.30 -10.44
C GLU A 44 2.91 -4.38 -10.33
N SER A 45 2.60 -5.59 -10.78
CA SER A 45 3.56 -6.70 -10.83
C SER A 45 4.44 -6.62 -12.09
N GLU A 46 5.51 -7.40 -12.14
CA GLU A 46 6.36 -7.50 -13.34
C GLU A 46 5.62 -8.06 -14.57
N GLN A 47 4.48 -8.73 -14.34
CA GLN A 47 3.61 -9.27 -15.39
C GLN A 47 2.55 -8.26 -15.86
N GLY A 48 2.56 -7.03 -15.32
CA GLY A 48 1.59 -5.98 -15.65
C GLY A 48 0.24 -6.11 -14.93
N GLU A 49 0.11 -7.02 -13.95
CA GLU A 49 -1.11 -7.11 -13.13
C GLU A 49 -1.18 -5.88 -12.20
N LYS A 50 -2.29 -5.15 -12.26
CA LYS A 50 -2.52 -3.98 -11.41
C LYS A 50 -3.41 -4.36 -10.23
N ILE A 51 -3.06 -3.85 -9.06
CA ILE A 51 -3.85 -4.00 -7.84
C ILE A 51 -4.05 -2.64 -7.18
N THR A 52 -5.22 -2.46 -6.56
CA THR A 52 -5.50 -1.32 -5.68
C THR A 52 -5.86 -1.87 -4.31
N ILE A 53 -5.11 -1.48 -3.29
CA ILE A 53 -5.39 -1.84 -1.90
C ILE A 53 -5.74 -0.58 -1.11
N ILE A 54 -6.80 -0.66 -0.32
CA ILE A 54 -7.21 0.40 0.61
C ILE A 54 -7.16 -0.19 2.01
N ARG A 55 -6.27 0.33 2.85
CA ARG A 55 -6.06 -0.17 4.21
C ARG A 55 -5.91 0.99 5.21
N PRO A 56 -6.20 0.78 6.51
CA PRO A 56 -5.87 1.75 7.54
C PRO A 56 -4.38 2.10 7.54
N GLU A 57 -4.05 3.32 7.96
CA GLU A 57 -2.67 3.83 7.95
C GLU A 57 -1.66 2.96 8.73
N ASP A 58 -2.12 2.30 9.79
CA ASP A 58 -1.32 1.43 10.66
C ASP A 58 -1.32 -0.04 10.24
N TYR A 59 -1.99 -0.39 9.13
CA TYR A 59 -2.05 -1.77 8.66
C TYR A 59 -0.64 -2.27 8.31
N PRO A 60 -0.21 -3.43 8.83
CA PRO A 60 1.11 -3.96 8.54
C PRO A 60 1.16 -4.53 7.11
N VAL A 61 2.09 -4.04 6.32
CA VAL A 61 2.37 -4.47 4.95
C VAL A 61 3.75 -5.13 4.89
N GLU A 62 3.82 -6.27 4.20
CA GLU A 62 5.07 -6.96 3.96
C GLU A 62 5.82 -6.30 2.80
N THR A 63 7.01 -5.79 3.08
CA THR A 63 7.90 -5.15 2.09
C THR A 63 9.09 -6.03 1.79
N LEU A 64 9.53 -6.00 0.53
CA LEU A 64 10.69 -6.72 0.03
C LEU A 64 11.96 -5.87 0.14
#